data_AF-W1X9J0-F1
#
_entry.id   AF-W1X9J0-F1
#
_cell.length_a   1.000
_cell.length_b   1.000
_cell.length_c   1.000
_cell.angle_alpha   90.00
_cell.angle_beta   90.00
_cell.angle_gamma   90.00
#
_symmetry.space_group_name_H-M   'P 1'
#
loop_
_entity.id
_entity.type
_entity.pdbx_description
1 polymer ?
#
loop_
_entity_poly.entity_id
_entity_poly.type
_entity_poly.pdbx_seq_one_letter_code
_entity_poly.pdbx_strand_id
1 'polypeptide(L)' 'GETFYGYLVALKTDAETEKLVTDINAERKASYQQLAKQNNVSVDDIAKLAGQKLVARAKPGEYVQGINGKWVRKF' A
#
# COMPACT_ATOMS: atom_id res chain seq x y z
N GLY A 1 -7.71 -1.31 2.09
CA GLY A 1 -7.17 -2.32 1.16
C GLY A 1 -5.86 -1.84 0.58
N GLU A 2 -5.06 -2.78 0.08
CA GLU A 2 -3.72 -2.50 -0.47
C GLU A 2 -3.82 -1.84 -1.84
N THR A 3 -2.93 -0.89 -2.13
CA THR A 3 -2.83 -0.27 -3.46
C THR A 3 -1.60 -0.76 -4.19
N PHE A 4 -1.63 -0.68 -5.52
CA PHE A 4 -0.45 -0.93 -6.35
C PHE A 4 0.72 0.03 -6.05
N TYR A 5 0.45 1.15 -5.38
CA TYR A 5 1.44 2.15 -5.00
C TYR A 5 2.00 1.95 -3.58
N GLY A 6 1.76 0.80 -2.95
CA GLY A 6 2.41 0.42 -1.69
C GLY A 6 1.74 0.96 -0.42
N TYR A 7 0.66 1.72 -0.55
CA TYR A 7 -0.07 2.28 0.59
C TYR A 7 -1.44 1.63 0.76
N LEU A 8 -2.00 1.79 1.96
CA LEU A 8 -3.37 1.43 2.28
C LEU A 8 -4.33 2.58 1.97
N VAL A 9 -5.52 2.23 1.53
CA VAL A 9 -6.69 3.13 1.49
C VAL A 9 -7.81 2.55 2.34
N ALA A 10 -8.41 3.38 3.18
CA ALA A 10 -9.56 3.00 4.01
C ALA A 10 -10.78 2.73 3.10
N LEU A 11 -11.38 1.54 3.22
CA LEU A 11 -12.61 1.18 2.49
C LEU A 11 -13.88 1.53 3.26
N LYS A 12 -13.74 1.76 4.57
CA LYS A 12 -14.75 2.27 5.46
C LYS A 12 -14.24 3.59 6.02
N THR A 13 -15.13 4.55 6.22
CA THR A 13 -14.82 5.91 6.66
C THR A 13 -15.08 6.09 8.16
N ASP A 14 -14.87 5.03 8.95
CA ASP A 14 -14.90 5.15 10.41
C ASP A 14 -13.54 5.62 10.93
N ALA A 15 -13.58 6.43 11.98
CA ALA A 15 -12.40 7.13 12.49
C ALA A 15 -11.29 6.18 12.93
N GLU A 16 -11.64 5.01 13.46
CA GLU A 16 -10.67 3.99 13.87
C GLU A 16 -9.94 3.41 12.65
N THR A 17 -10.66 3.06 11.58
CA THR A 17 -10.08 2.57 10.33
C THR A 17 -9.21 3.63 9.66
N GLU A 18 -9.65 4.88 9.59
CA GLU A 18 -8.89 5.97 8.99
C GLU A 18 -7.60 6.28 9.76
N LYS A 19 -7.68 6.26 11.10
CA LYS A 19 -6.51 6.41 11.96
C LYS A 19 -5.50 5.29 11.73
N LEU A 20 -5.96 4.03 11.74
CA LEU A 20 -5.10 2.88 11.51
C LEU A 20 -4.41 2.94 10.14
N VAL A 21 -5.15 3.29 9.09
CA VAL A 21 -4.59 3.45 7.73
C VAL A 21 -3.52 4.55 7.72
N THR A 22 -3.77 5.66 8.39
CA THR A 22 -2.82 6.79 8.48
C THR A 22 -1.53 6.38 9.20
N ASP A 23 -1.66 5.73 10.35
CA ASP A 23 -0.53 5.27 11.17
C ASP A 23 0.35 4.28 10.37
N ILE A 24 -0.25 3.26 9.74
CA ILE A 24 0.47 2.28 8.91
C ILE A 24 1.15 2.95 7.71
N ASN A 25 0.47 3.88 7.03
CA ASN A 25 1.05 4.56 5.86
C ASN A 25 2.24 5.45 6.24
N ALA A 26 2.24 6.03 7.44
CA ALA A 26 3.38 6.79 7.95
C ALA A 26 4.61 5.88 8.18
N GLU A 27 4.43 4.72 8.80
CA GLU A 27 5.50 3.74 9.01
C GLU A 27 6.06 3.19 7.68
N ARG A 28 5.18 2.89 6.72
CA ARG A 28 5.58 2.46 5.37
C ARG A 28 6.38 3.54 4.67
N LYS A 29 5.93 4.80 4.71
CA LYS A 29 6.63 5.92 4.09
C LYS A 29 8.04 6.09 4.65
N ALA A 30 8.20 6.02 5.98
CA ALA A 30 9.51 6.09 6.62
C ALA A 30 10.44 4.95 6.15
N SER A 31 9.92 3.72 6.09
CA SER A 31 10.65 2.55 5.58
C SER A 31 11.06 2.72 4.11
N TYR A 32 10.14 3.19 3.26
CA TYR A 32 10.41 3.42 1.85
C TYR A 32 11.44 4.53 1.64
N GLN A 33 11.42 5.58 2.46
CA GLN A 33 12.45 6.63 2.43
C GLN A 33 13.84 6.10 2.78
N GLN A 34 13.95 5.22 3.76
CA GLN A 34 15.24 4.59 4.11
C GLN A 34 15.75 3.71 2.95
N LEU A 35 14.89 2.86 2.40
CA LEU A 35 15.25 1.99 1.27
C LEU A 35 15.60 2.79 0.02
N ALA A 36 14.85 3.84 -0.29
CA ALA A 36 15.11 4.72 -1.43
C ALA A 36 16.49 5.37 -1.34
N LYS A 37 16.87 5.87 -0.15
CA LYS A 37 18.21 6.42 0.10
C LYS A 37 19.30 5.36 -0.07
N GLN A 38 19.11 4.16 0.47
CA GLN A 38 20.09 3.07 0.38
C GLN A 38 20.30 2.57 -1.04
N ASN A 39 19.24 2.56 -1.86
CA ASN A 39 19.28 2.02 -3.22
C ASN A 39 19.42 3.11 -4.30
N ASN A 40 19.54 4.39 -3.90
CA ASN A 40 19.61 5.54 -4.80
C ASN A 40 18.48 5.57 -5.85
N VAL A 41 17.25 5.32 -5.41
CA VAL A 41 16.02 5.36 -6.22
C VAL A 41 14.98 6.26 -5.56
N SER A 42 13.86 6.52 -6.25
CA SER A 42 12.78 7.31 -5.65
C SER A 42 11.98 6.49 -4.62
N VAL A 43 11.36 7.20 -3.67
CA VAL A 43 10.43 6.59 -2.70
C VAL A 43 9.23 5.95 -3.41
N ASP A 44 8.79 6.57 -4.51
CA ASP A 44 7.66 6.09 -5.32
C ASP A 44 7.99 4.76 -6.01
N ASP A 45 9.21 4.58 -6.51
CA ASP A 45 9.67 3.31 -7.10
C ASP A 45 9.67 2.18 -6.06
N ILE A 46 10.17 2.46 -4.85
CA ILE A 46 10.14 1.50 -3.74
C ILE A 46 8.70 1.16 -3.36
N ALA A 47 7.84 2.18 -3.24
CA ALA A 47 6.45 2.00 -2.86
C ALA A 47 5.67 1.19 -3.92
N LYS A 48 5.89 1.44 -5.22
CA LYS A 48 5.33 0.64 -6.32
C LYS A 48 5.81 -0.81 -6.28
N LEU A 49 7.09 -1.05 -6.06
CA LEU A 49 7.62 -2.41 -5.92
C LEU A 49 7.01 -3.15 -4.73
N ALA A 50 6.85 -2.46 -3.60
CA ALA A 50 6.18 -3.01 -2.43
C ALA A 50 4.70 -3.29 -2.70
N GLY A 51 3.98 -2.34 -3.30
CA GLY A 51 2.56 -2.46 -3.66
C GLY A 51 2.31 -3.63 -4.59
N GLN A 52 3.12 -3.79 -5.64
CA GLN A 52 3.08 -4.96 -6.52
C GLN A 52 3.16 -6.28 -5.75
N LYS A 53 4.12 -6.39 -4.83
CA LYS A 53 4.31 -7.60 -4.01
C LYS A 53 3.15 -7.82 -3.04
N LEU A 54 2.64 -6.77 -2.42
CA LEU A 54 1.52 -6.82 -1.46
C LEU A 54 0.23 -7.24 -2.17
N VAL A 55 -0.09 -6.62 -3.30
CA VAL A 55 -1.25 -6.97 -4.13
C VAL A 55 -1.14 -8.40 -4.66
N ALA A 56 0.05 -8.86 -5.05
CA ALA A 56 0.27 -10.23 -5.49
C ALA A 56 0.06 -11.25 -4.36
N ARG A 57 0.45 -10.90 -3.12
CA ARG A 57 0.38 -11.76 -1.93
C ARG A 57 -0.93 -11.68 -1.15
N ALA A 58 -1.81 -10.74 -1.51
CA ALA A 58 -3.10 -10.58 -0.86
C ALA A 58 -3.91 -11.88 -0.92
N LYS A 59 -4.47 -12.26 0.24
CA LYS A 59 -5.21 -13.50 0.45
C LYS A 59 -6.59 -13.44 -0.19
N PRO A 60 -7.21 -14.60 -0.52
CA PRO A 60 -8.61 -14.66 -0.91
C PRO A 60 -9.50 -13.90 0.08
N GLY A 61 -10.39 -13.07 -0.45
CA GLY A 61 -11.27 -12.20 0.32
C GLY A 61 -10.74 -10.79 0.60
N GLU A 62 -9.43 -10.55 0.47
CA GLU A 62 -8.85 -9.21 0.64
C GLU A 62 -9.10 -8.29 -0.57
N TYR A 63 -9.16 -6.99 -0.33
CA TYR A 63 -9.35 -5.98 -1.38
C TYR A 63 -8.03 -5.31 -1.76
N VAL A 64 -7.77 -5.29 -3.06
CA VAL A 64 -6.59 -4.69 -3.66
C VAL A 64 -6.98 -3.71 -4.77
N GLN A 65 -6.24 -2.61 -4.90
CA GLN A 65 -6.41 -1.64 -5.98
C GLN A 65 -5.35 -1.88 -7.06
N GLY A 66 -5.80 -2.16 -8.29
CA GLY A 66 -4.92 -2.33 -9.44
C GLY A 66 -4.33 -1.01 -9.96
N ILE A 67 -3.42 -1.12 -10.93
CA ILE A 67 -2.77 0.04 -11.59
C ILE A 67 -3.79 1.01 -12.20
N ASN A 68 -4.91 0.46 -12.68
CA ASN A 68 -6.02 1.22 -13.26
C ASN A 68 -6.92 1.91 -12.21
N GLY A 69 -6.54 1.88 -10.93
CA GLY A 69 -7.31 2.46 -9.84
C GLY A 69 -8.56 1.66 -9.43
N LYS A 70 -8.84 0.53 -10.09
CA LYS A 70 -10.01 -0.30 -9.78
C LYS A 70 -9.74 -1.22 -8.60
N TRP A 71 -10.74 -1.34 -7.74
CA TRP A 71 -10.74 -2.30 -6.63
C TRP A 71 -11.14 -3.68 -7.13
N VAL A 72 -10.39 -4.69 -6.69
CA VAL A 72 -10.66 -6.10 -6.94
C VAL A 72 -10.61 -6.81 -5.59
N ARG A 73 -11.60 -7.68 -5.35
CA ARG A 73 -11.54 -8.63 -4.24
C ARG A 73 -10.81 -9.87 -4.73
N LYS A 74 -9.74 -10.27 -4.05
CA LYS A 74 -9.00 -11.49 -4.39
C LYS A 74 -9.90 -12.71 -4.22
N PHE A 75 -9.85 -13.61 -5.20
CA PHE A 75 -10.55 -14.88 -5.21
C PHE A 75 -9.58 -16.02 -4.87
#